data_AF-A0A942TNB9-F1
#
_entry.id   AF-A0A942TNB9-F1
#
_cell.length_a   1.000
_cell.length_b   1.000
_cell.length_c   1.000
_cell.angle_alpha   90.00
_cell.angle_beta   90.00
_cell.angle_gamma   90.00
#
_symmetry.space_group_name_H-M   'P 1'
#
loop_
_entity.id
_entity.type
_entity.pdbx_description
1 polymer ?
#
loop_
_entity_poly.entity_id
_entity_poly.type
_entity_poly.pdbx_seq_one_letter_code
_entity_poly.pdbx_strand_id
1 'polypeptide(L)' 'MSDKEKSIEELLLEFAKLDRKSKRKPRELKSDGFGNVLLDPNNPDDVEWYENDDDYDIINRSRK' A
#
# COMPACT_ATOMS: atom_id res chain seq x y z
N MET A 1 3.12 -13.01 25.87
CA MET A 1 2.82 -11.64 25.40
C MET A 1 1.34 -11.64 25.09
N SER A 2 0.54 -10.90 25.85
CA SER A 2 -0.91 -10.85 25.64
C SER A 2 -1.19 -9.89 24.49
N ASP A 3 -1.60 -10.43 23.35
CA ASP A 3 -2.10 -9.65 22.24
C ASP A 3 -3.45 -9.05 22.67
N LYS A 4 -3.40 -7.84 23.24
CA LYS A 4 -4.61 -7.04 23.41
C LYS A 4 -5.10 -6.70 22.01
N GLU A 5 -6.28 -7.22 21.67
CA GLU A 5 -7.06 -6.74 20.53
C GLU A 5 -7.28 -5.24 20.73
N LYS A 6 -6.52 -4.44 20.01
CA LYS A 6 -6.72 -2.99 19.96
C LYS A 6 -8.03 -2.72 19.24
N SER A 7 -8.74 -1.70 19.68
CA SER A 7 -9.89 -1.23 18.91
C SER A 7 -9.42 -0.67 17.57
N ILE A 8 -10.33 -0.60 16.59
CA ILE A 8 -10.04 0.00 15.28
C ILE A 8 -9.56 1.45 15.46
N GLU A 9 -10.17 2.18 16.38
CA GLU A 9 -9.84 3.56 16.70
C GLU A 9 -8.42 3.70 17.28
N GLU A 10 -8.02 2.76 18.15
CA GLU A 10 -6.66 2.74 18.71
C GLU A 10 -5.60 2.47 17.63
N LEU A 11 -5.89 1.54 16.72
CA LEU A 11 -5.02 1.23 15.59
C LEU A 11 -4.88 2.43 14.64
N LEU A 12 -5.99 3.10 14.30
CA LEU A 12 -5.98 4.30 13.46
C LEU A 12 -5.18 5.44 14.12
N LEU A 13 -5.31 5.61 15.43
CA LEU A 13 -4.57 6.63 16.17
C LEU A 13 -3.06 6.34 16.17
N GLU A 14 -2.65 5.08 16.34
CA GLU A 14 -1.24 4.67 16.25
C GLU A 14 -0.68 4.84 14.84
N PHE A 15 -1.44 4.45 13.81
CA PHE A 15 -1.07 4.66 12.42
C PHE A 15 -0.83 6.15 12.13
N ALA A 16 -1.75 7.03 12.52
CA ALA A 16 -1.60 8.46 12.32
C ALA A 16 -0.36 9.04 13.04
N LYS A 17 0.00 8.50 14.21
CA LYS A 17 1.24 8.88 14.92
C LYS A 17 2.48 8.40 14.19
N LEU A 18 2.45 7.19 13.63
CA LEU A 18 3.54 6.62 12.84
C LEU A 18 3.72 7.38 11.53
N ASP A 19 2.64 7.66 10.81
CA ASP A 19 2.63 8.42 9.55
C ASP A 19 3.28 9.79 9.74
N ARG A 20 2.85 10.56 10.76
CA ARG A 20 3.44 11.88 11.10
C ARG A 20 4.92 11.81 11.47
N LYS A 21 5.36 10.73 12.12
CA LYS A 21 6.78 10.53 12.48
C LYS A 21 7.60 10.07 11.29
N SER A 22 6.98 9.33 10.38
CA SER A 22 7.60 8.91 9.15
C SER A 22 7.82 10.15 8.30
N LYS A 23 9.06 10.45 7.94
CA LYS A 23 9.34 11.44 6.89
C LYS A 23 9.04 10.89 5.50
N ARG A 24 8.39 9.72 5.43
CA ARG A 24 8.01 9.04 4.19
C ARG A 24 6.73 9.70 3.71
N LYS A 25 6.86 10.60 2.75
CA LYS A 25 5.70 11.06 2.00
C LYS A 25 5.41 9.99 0.94
N PRO A 26 4.18 9.45 0.89
CA PRO A 26 3.76 8.67 -0.27
C PRO A 26 4.06 9.45 -1.53
N ARG A 27 4.61 8.77 -2.54
CA ARG A 27 4.86 9.38 -3.84
C ARG A 27 3.51 9.66 -4.51
N GLU A 28 3.37 10.85 -5.10
CA GLU A 28 2.23 11.13 -5.96
C GLU A 28 2.37 10.34 -7.27
N LEU A 29 1.38 9.48 -7.53
CA LEU A 29 1.27 8.72 -8.76
C LEU A 29 0.65 9.60 -9.84
N LYS A 30 1.23 9.59 -11.04
CA LYS A 30 0.60 10.21 -12.20
C LYS A 30 -0.46 9.27 -12.75
N SER A 31 -1.54 9.83 -13.27
CA SER A 31 -2.54 9.07 -14.02
C SER A 31 -2.71 9.65 -15.41
N ASP A 32 -3.09 8.82 -16.36
CA ASP A 32 -3.53 9.30 -17.67
C ASP A 32 -5.01 9.76 -17.64
N GLY A 33 -5.51 10.24 -18.79
CA GLY A 33 -6.90 10.67 -18.94
C GLY A 33 -7.93 9.51 -18.93
N PHE A 34 -7.47 8.27 -18.86
CA PHE A 34 -8.29 7.06 -18.83
C PHE A 34 -8.33 6.39 -17.46
N GLY A 35 -7.60 6.95 -16.48
CA GLY A 35 -7.54 6.44 -15.11
C GLY A 35 -6.46 5.36 -14.89
N ASN A 36 -5.57 5.15 -15.86
CA ASN A 36 -4.41 4.26 -15.66
C ASN A 36 -3.35 4.98 -14.82
N VAL A 37 -2.75 4.25 -13.89
CA VAL A 37 -1.59 4.71 -13.12
C VAL A 37 -0.35 4.59 -13.99
N LEU A 38 0.44 5.66 -14.04
CA LEU A 38 1.68 5.72 -14.82
C LEU A 38 2.87 5.47 -13.90
N LEU A 39 3.53 4.34 -14.11
CA LEU A 39 4.74 3.90 -13.42
C LEU A 39 5.99 4.56 -14.00
N ASP A 40 6.99 4.82 -13.14
CA ASP A 40 8.29 5.36 -13.54
C ASP A 40 9.29 4.21 -13.75
N PRO A 41 9.79 3.96 -14.97
CA PRO A 41 10.75 2.90 -15.23
C PRO A 41 12.11 3.11 -14.57
N ASN A 42 12.40 4.31 -14.03
CA ASN A 42 13.61 4.58 -13.26
C ASN A 42 13.42 4.38 -11.75
N ASN A 43 12.18 4.09 -11.31
CA ASN A 43 11.90 3.74 -9.93
C ASN A 43 11.93 2.21 -9.79
N PRO A 44 12.88 1.62 -9.04
CA PRO A 44 12.97 0.17 -8.90
C PRO A 44 11.71 -0.45 -8.26
N ASP A 45 11.02 0.28 -7.39
CA ASP A 45 9.79 -0.21 -6.76
C ASP A 45 8.62 -0.30 -7.77
N ASP A 46 8.57 0.63 -8.73
CA ASP A 46 7.55 0.62 -9.79
C ASP A 46 7.80 -0.51 -10.79
N VAL A 47 9.08 -0.77 -11.10
CA VAL A 47 9.49 -1.88 -11.97
C VAL A 47 9.17 -3.21 -11.31
N GLU A 48 9.49 -3.38 -10.03
CA GLU A 48 9.18 -4.60 -9.28
C GLU A 48 7.68 -4.87 -9.26
N TRP A 49 6.86 -3.85 -8.99
CA TRP A 49 5.42 -4.00 -8.98
C TRP A 49 4.86 -4.42 -10.35
N TYR A 50 5.38 -3.84 -11.43
CA TYR A 50 4.97 -4.19 -12.80
C TYR A 50 5.41 -5.61 -13.20
N GLU A 51 6.63 -6.01 -12.84
CA GLU A 51 7.17 -7.33 -13.18
C GLU A 51 6.49 -8.47 -12.41
N ASN A 52 5.99 -8.17 -11.20
CA ASN A 52 5.33 -9.13 -10.32
C ASN A 52 3.82 -8.88 -10.17
N ASP A 53 3.18 -8.15 -11.10
CA ASP A 53 1.75 -7.79 -11.02
C ASP A 53 0.86 -9.04 -10.79
N ASP A 54 1.15 -10.12 -11.51
CA ASP A 54 0.47 -11.41 -11.39
C ASP A 54 0.58 -12.05 -9.98
N ASP A 55 1.69 -11.83 -9.27
CA ASP A 55 1.91 -12.35 -7.92
C ASP A 55 1.12 -11.57 -6.85
N TYR A 56 0.79 -10.31 -7.14
CA TYR A 56 -0.05 -9.48 -6.29
C TYR A 56 -1.55 -9.64 -6.57
N ASP A 57 -1.91 -10.24 -7.70
CA ASP A 57 -3.29 -10.49 -8.14
C ASP A 57 -3.99 -11.68 -7.44
N ILE A 58 -3.43 -12.17 -6.32
CA ILE A 58 -3.99 -13.27 -5.53
C ILE A 58 -5.28 -12.82 -4.82
N ILE A 59 -6.40 -12.85 -5.55
CA ILE A 59 -7.74 -12.85 -4.95
C ILE A 59 -7.97 -14.25 -4.39
N ASN A 60 -7.73 -14.43 -3.09
CA ASN A 60 -8.06 -15.68 -2.41
C ASN A 60 -9.59 -15.87 -2.35
N ARG A 61 -10.20 -16.39 -3.43
CA ARG A 61 -11.64 -16.73 -3.55
C ARG A 61 -11.98 -18.04 -2.82
N SER A 62 -11.42 -18.25 -1.63
CA SER A 62 -11.81 -19.35 -0.74
C SER A 62 -12.47 -18.80 0.52
N ARG A 63 -13.64 -18.17 0.36
CA ARG A 63 -14.64 -18.12 1.42
C ARG A 63 -15.96 -18.64 0.84
N LYS A 64 -16.23 -19.88 1.20
CA LYS A 64 -17.44 -20.66 0.94
C LYS A 64 -18.58 -20.13 1.81
#